data_AF-A0A1H9X3X0-F1
#
_entry.id   AF-A0A1H9X3X0-F1
#
_cell.length_a   1.000
_cell.length_b   1.000
_cell.length_c   1.000
_cell.angle_alpha   90.00
_cell.angle_beta   90.00
_cell.angle_gamma   90.00
#
_symmetry.space_group_name_H-M   'P 1'
#
loop_
_entity.id
_entity.type
_entity.pdbx_description
1 polymer ?
#
loop_
_entity_poly.entity_id
_entity_poly.type
_entity_poly.pdbx_seq_one_letter_code
_entity_poly.pdbx_strand_id
1 'polypeptide(L)'
;MTRTAVLAGLVAGAASAAGLRLLRSAAPTGATTWDRTNHAGATVTLLEGPAWVAGSSAGVLAGAAVAGSLAGSAATAGAAGAVGAVVAGAAAGPGAAAPLVATVASGALGALDDLAGDAGSKGLKGHLGALARGEVTTGAVKVLGLGVTGLLTAALVDRPRRAAAHGGLAAATRRGPAGAARAGSCVTSRTAVPTALDTLVGGAVVAGSANLLNLLDLRPGRALKASLIAGVLLATDPRSEASAGAAVGAAAGLLGPDLAGESMLGDTGANSAGALLGTALLQRSGRRGRLVALAVLAGLTLASERVSFTKVIESTPGLRELDALGRPSVARTAR
;
A
#
# COMPACT_ATOMS: atom_id res chain seq x y z
N MET A 1 -19.48 3.68 5.89
CA MET A 1 -18.10 4.22 6.00
C MET A 1 -18.13 5.41 6.94
N THR A 2 -17.10 5.58 7.77
CA THR A 2 -16.98 6.71 8.70
C THR A 2 -16.57 7.99 7.97
N ARG A 3 -16.75 9.15 8.64
CA ARG A 3 -16.34 10.46 8.12
C ARG A 3 -14.85 10.50 7.74
N THR A 4 -14.00 9.84 8.53
CA THR A 4 -12.56 9.72 8.27
C THR A 4 -12.26 8.99 6.97
N ALA A 5 -12.88 7.82 6.76
CA ALA A 5 -12.67 7.01 5.55
C ALA A 5 -13.13 7.76 4.30
N VAL A 6 -14.29 8.41 4.40
CA VAL A 6 -14.87 9.19 3.29
C VAL A 6 -13.97 10.37 2.95
N LEU A 7 -13.52 11.15 3.94
CA LEU A 7 -12.64 12.30 3.66
C LEU A 7 -11.30 11.86 3.10
N ALA A 8 -10.66 10.84 3.71
CA ALA A 8 -9.40 10.31 3.22
C ALA A 8 -9.52 9.84 1.77
N GLY A 9 -10.63 9.18 1.42
CA GLY A 9 -10.93 8.74 0.07
C GLY A 9 -11.19 9.90 -0.91
N LEU A 10 -12.02 10.87 -0.54
CA LEU A 10 -12.31 12.02 -1.41
C LEU A 10 -11.05 12.84 -1.71
N VAL A 11 -10.23 13.10 -0.69
CA VAL A 11 -8.97 13.84 -0.86
C VAL A 11 -7.99 13.02 -1.70
N ALA A 12 -7.83 11.72 -1.43
CA ALA A 12 -6.93 10.88 -2.20
C ALA A 12 -7.34 10.79 -3.68
N GLY A 13 -8.63 10.59 -3.97
CA GLY A 13 -9.11 10.50 -5.34
C GLY A 13 -8.96 11.81 -6.10
N ALA A 14 -9.34 12.94 -5.50
CA ALA A 14 -9.18 14.25 -6.11
C ALA A 14 -7.69 14.59 -6.35
N ALA A 15 -6.83 14.35 -5.36
CA ALA A 15 -5.40 14.63 -5.46
C ALA A 15 -4.69 13.71 -6.46
N SER A 16 -5.04 12.43 -6.54
CA SER A 16 -4.50 11.52 -7.55
C SER A 16 -4.94 11.92 -8.96
N ALA A 17 -6.23 12.22 -9.18
CA ALA A 17 -6.72 12.65 -10.48
C ALA A 17 -6.10 14.00 -10.92
N ALA A 18 -6.00 14.97 -10.01
CA ALA A 18 -5.34 16.25 -10.28
C ALA A 18 -3.84 16.08 -10.53
N GLY A 19 -3.16 15.26 -9.71
CA GLY A 19 -1.74 14.96 -9.86
C GLY A 19 -1.43 14.33 -11.21
N LEU A 20 -2.23 13.36 -11.66
CA LEU A 20 -2.06 12.76 -12.98
C LEU A 20 -2.21 13.79 -14.10
N ARG A 21 -3.24 14.66 -14.03
CA ARG A 21 -3.45 15.71 -15.03
C ARG A 21 -2.28 16.70 -15.08
N LEU A 22 -1.78 17.12 -13.92
CA LEU A 22 -0.63 18.01 -13.82
C LEU A 22 0.64 17.36 -14.40
N LEU A 23 0.93 16.12 -14.01
CA LEU A 23 2.08 15.38 -14.51
C LEU A 23 2.01 15.19 -16.03
N ARG A 24 0.84 14.83 -16.57
CA ARG A 24 0.63 14.73 -18.03
C ARG A 24 0.82 16.08 -18.73
N SER A 25 0.35 17.18 -18.13
CA SER A 25 0.51 18.52 -18.72
C SER A 25 1.95 19.03 -18.69
N ALA A 26 2.76 18.55 -17.75
CA ALA A 26 4.17 18.90 -17.60
C ALA A 26 5.11 17.95 -18.35
N ALA A 27 4.60 16.81 -18.84
CA ALA A 27 5.40 15.83 -19.56
C ALA A 27 5.89 16.42 -20.90
N PRO A 28 7.18 16.30 -21.24
CA PRO A 28 7.70 16.70 -22.54
C PRO A 28 6.98 15.98 -23.68
N THR A 29 6.83 16.64 -24.83
CA THR A 29 6.30 16.00 -26.04
C THR A 29 7.32 14.99 -26.59
N GLY A 30 6.95 13.72 -26.67
CA GLY A 30 7.81 12.63 -27.16
C GLY A 30 7.90 11.47 -26.17
N ALA A 31 8.72 10.47 -26.48
CA ALA A 31 8.95 9.35 -25.57
C ALA A 31 9.68 9.84 -24.30
N THR A 32 9.10 9.58 -23.14
CA THR A 32 9.64 9.96 -21.83
C THR A 32 10.20 8.75 -21.09
N THR A 33 10.98 8.99 -20.03
CA THR A 33 11.42 7.92 -19.11
C THR A 33 10.28 7.24 -18.38
N TRP A 34 9.05 7.78 -18.45
CA TRP A 34 7.85 7.24 -17.85
C TRP A 34 6.98 6.46 -18.83
N ASP A 35 7.43 6.24 -20.06
CA ASP A 35 6.69 5.44 -21.04
C ASP A 35 7.11 3.96 -20.97
N ARG A 36 6.12 3.07 -21.09
CA ARG A 36 6.32 1.62 -21.10
C ARG A 36 5.46 0.97 -22.16
N THR A 37 5.90 -0.15 -22.73
CA THR A 37 5.05 -1.00 -23.55
C THR A 37 4.19 -1.90 -22.66
N ASN A 38 2.88 -1.85 -22.83
CA ASN A 38 1.95 -2.68 -22.08
C ASN A 38 1.82 -4.10 -22.67
N HIS A 39 1.00 -4.94 -22.02
CA HIS A 39 0.74 -6.32 -22.43
C HIS A 39 0.14 -6.48 -23.85
N ALA A 40 -0.48 -5.43 -24.40
CA ALA A 40 -1.08 -5.40 -25.73
C ALA A 40 -0.13 -4.78 -26.78
N GLY A 41 1.12 -4.45 -26.41
CA GLY A 41 2.10 -3.83 -27.31
C GLY A 41 1.93 -2.32 -27.47
N ALA A 42 0.98 -1.69 -26.76
CA ALA A 42 0.77 -0.24 -26.83
C ALA A 42 1.64 0.50 -25.81
N THR A 43 2.07 1.71 -26.16
CA THR A 43 2.77 2.61 -25.24
C THR A 43 1.79 3.17 -24.23
N VAL A 44 2.11 3.04 -22.95
CA VAL A 44 1.35 3.59 -21.82
C VAL A 44 2.27 4.39 -20.93
N THR A 45 1.72 5.37 -20.22
CA THR A 45 2.46 6.16 -19.25
C THR A 45 2.40 5.56 -17.84
N LEU A 46 3.50 5.66 -17.09
CA LEU A 46 3.64 5.26 -15.69
C LEU A 46 3.38 6.42 -14.70
N LEU A 47 2.94 7.58 -15.19
CA LEU A 47 2.68 8.77 -14.35
C LEU A 47 1.55 8.55 -13.33
N GLU A 48 0.74 7.51 -13.49
CA GLU A 48 -0.24 7.09 -12.47
C GLU A 48 0.41 6.66 -11.17
N GLY A 49 1.61 6.07 -11.20
CA GLY A 49 2.32 5.66 -10.00
C GLY A 49 2.64 6.85 -9.07
N PRO A 50 3.36 7.88 -9.55
CA PRO A 50 3.60 9.11 -8.79
C PRO A 50 2.31 9.81 -8.35
N ALA A 51 1.27 9.84 -9.21
CA ALA A 51 -0.02 10.42 -8.87
C ALA A 51 -0.74 9.64 -7.75
N TRP A 52 -0.61 8.32 -7.73
CA TRP A 52 -1.11 7.45 -6.66
C TRP A 52 -0.41 7.75 -5.33
N VAL A 53 0.92 7.83 -5.31
CA VAL A 53 1.70 8.11 -4.10
C VAL A 53 1.33 9.47 -3.52
N ALA A 54 1.24 10.51 -4.36
CA ALA A 54 0.87 11.86 -3.94
C ALA A 54 -0.56 11.90 -3.37
N GLY A 55 -1.53 11.36 -4.10
CA GLY A 55 -2.93 11.41 -3.68
C GLY A 55 -3.20 10.55 -2.44
N SER A 56 -2.71 9.32 -2.39
CA SER A 56 -2.86 8.46 -1.20
C SER A 56 -2.23 9.08 0.05
N SER A 57 -1.07 9.73 -0.08
CA SER A 57 -0.42 10.46 1.02
C SER A 57 -1.28 11.63 1.51
N ALA A 58 -1.84 12.43 0.58
CA ALA A 58 -2.76 13.52 0.92
C ALA A 58 -4.02 13.00 1.63
N GLY A 59 -4.58 11.88 1.18
CA GLY A 59 -5.73 11.25 1.82
C GLY A 59 -5.44 10.76 3.25
N VAL A 60 -4.27 10.14 3.46
CA VAL A 60 -3.84 9.71 4.81
C VAL A 60 -3.71 10.91 5.76
N LEU A 61 -3.09 12.00 5.30
CA LEU A 61 -2.96 13.23 6.10
C LEU A 61 -4.32 13.86 6.42
N ALA A 62 -5.24 13.91 5.45
CA ALA A 62 -6.59 14.42 5.64
C ALA A 62 -7.40 13.57 6.64
N GLY A 63 -7.28 12.24 6.56
CA GLY A 63 -7.88 11.33 7.54
C GLY A 63 -7.32 11.55 8.95
N ALA A 64 -6.00 11.72 9.07
CA ALA A 64 -5.35 12.00 10.34
C ALA A 64 -5.78 13.34 10.97
N ALA A 65 -6.01 14.36 10.15
CA ALA A 65 -6.50 15.66 10.62
C ALA A 65 -7.90 15.57 11.25
N VAL A 66 -8.82 14.79 10.64
CA VAL A 66 -10.18 14.61 11.17
C VAL A 66 -10.22 13.69 12.39
N ALA A 67 -9.30 12.75 12.51
CA ALA A 67 -9.19 11.88 13.68
C ALA A 67 -8.69 12.62 14.96
N GLY A 68 -8.51 13.94 14.91
CA GLY A 68 -8.09 14.76 16.06
C GLY A 68 -6.58 14.73 16.34
N SER A 69 -5.79 14.26 15.37
CA SER A 69 -4.33 14.10 15.48
C SER A 69 -3.52 15.33 15.02
N LEU A 70 -4.18 16.36 14.49
CA LEU A 70 -3.54 17.62 14.06
C LEU A 70 -4.38 18.81 14.55
N ALA A 71 -3.94 19.45 15.65
CA ALA A 71 -4.37 20.80 15.95
C ALA A 71 -3.62 21.75 15.00
N GLY A 72 -4.26 22.11 13.89
CA GLY A 72 -3.81 23.16 12.98
C GLY A 72 -2.94 22.71 11.81
N SER A 73 -3.29 23.21 10.61
CA SER A 73 -2.58 23.18 9.32
C SER A 73 -2.84 22.02 8.35
N ALA A 74 -4.13 21.79 8.02
CA ALA A 74 -4.54 21.05 6.82
C ALA A 74 -4.24 21.78 5.48
N ALA A 75 -3.57 22.94 5.51
CA ALA A 75 -3.45 23.85 4.37
C ALA A 75 -2.10 23.80 3.62
N THR A 76 -1.15 22.95 4.02
CA THR A 76 0.18 22.86 3.36
C THR A 76 0.43 21.51 2.66
N ALA A 77 -0.60 20.71 2.43
CA ALA A 77 -0.49 19.42 1.72
C ALA A 77 -0.29 19.58 0.19
N GLY A 78 -0.55 20.76 -0.37
CA GLY A 78 -0.19 21.10 -1.73
C GLY A 78 1.28 21.52 -1.79
N ALA A 79 2.13 20.63 -2.32
CA ALA A 79 3.59 20.78 -2.54
C ALA A 79 4.54 20.25 -1.44
N ALA A 80 4.07 19.47 -0.46
CA ALA A 80 4.97 18.65 0.33
C ALA A 80 5.39 17.42 -0.49
N GLY A 81 6.60 17.43 -1.06
CA GLY A 81 7.17 16.23 -1.69
C GLY A 81 7.22 15.04 -0.71
N ALA A 82 7.60 13.86 -1.21
CA ALA A 82 7.69 12.60 -0.45
C ALA A 82 8.18 12.75 1.01
N VAL A 83 9.26 13.51 1.23
CA VAL A 83 9.84 13.79 2.55
C VAL A 83 8.90 14.60 3.44
N GLY A 84 8.28 15.66 2.90
CA GLY A 84 7.35 16.51 3.64
C GLY A 84 6.10 15.75 4.09
N ALA A 85 5.61 14.81 3.28
CA ALA A 85 4.49 13.95 3.67
C ALA A 85 4.84 13.07 4.88
N VAL A 86 6.02 12.42 4.87
CA VAL A 86 6.48 11.59 6.00
C VAL A 86 6.69 12.43 7.27
N VAL A 87 7.29 13.62 7.15
CA VAL A 87 7.51 14.55 8.27
C VAL A 87 6.18 15.02 8.86
N ALA A 88 5.22 15.42 8.02
CA ALA A 88 3.88 15.79 8.45
C ALA A 88 3.16 14.62 9.15
N GLY A 89 3.36 13.39 8.65
CA GLY A 89 2.87 12.17 9.28
C GLY A 89 3.45 11.92 10.66
N ALA A 90 4.76 12.11 10.83
CA ALA A 90 5.41 12.00 12.12
C ALA A 90 4.86 13.02 13.13
N ALA A 91 4.59 14.25 12.69
CA ALA A 91 3.97 15.30 13.50
C ALA A 91 2.49 14.99 13.84
N ALA A 92 1.74 14.40 12.92
CA ALA A 92 0.35 13.95 13.12
C ALA A 92 0.24 12.70 14.02
N GLY A 93 1.35 12.03 14.28
CA GLY A 93 1.45 10.89 15.19
C GLY A 93 1.48 9.52 14.51
N PRO A 94 1.61 8.44 15.31
CA PRO A 94 1.93 7.10 14.82
C PRO A 94 0.91 6.51 13.85
N GLY A 95 -0.37 6.92 13.97
CA GLY A 95 -1.46 6.47 13.10
C GLY A 95 -1.31 6.92 11.65
N ALA A 96 -0.71 8.09 11.40
CA ALA A 96 -0.44 8.62 10.08
C ALA A 96 0.98 8.27 9.58
N ALA A 97 1.96 8.26 10.49
CA ALA A 97 3.35 7.97 10.14
C ALA A 97 3.53 6.60 9.45
N ALA A 98 2.90 5.55 9.97
CA ALA A 98 3.03 4.20 9.41
C ALA A 98 2.57 4.08 7.95
N PRO A 99 1.33 4.48 7.59
CA PRO A 99 0.88 4.43 6.19
C PRO A 99 1.64 5.39 5.27
N LEU A 100 2.14 6.53 5.77
CA LEU A 100 2.96 7.45 4.99
C LEU A 100 4.35 6.89 4.68
N VAL A 101 5.01 6.26 5.65
CA VAL A 101 6.26 5.52 5.41
C VAL A 101 6.03 4.40 4.40
N ALA A 102 4.95 3.62 4.56
CA ALA A 102 4.62 2.52 3.65
C ALA A 102 4.42 3.00 2.22
N THR A 103 3.55 4.00 2.00
CA THR A 103 3.22 4.47 0.65
C THR A 103 4.41 5.16 -0.02
N VAL A 104 5.12 6.03 0.70
CA VAL A 104 6.21 6.84 0.13
C VAL A 104 7.46 6.00 -0.13
N ALA A 105 7.90 5.19 0.84
CA ALA A 105 9.13 4.42 0.68
C ALA A 105 8.95 3.28 -0.33
N SER A 106 7.82 2.55 -0.31
CA SER A 106 7.53 1.54 -1.32
C SER A 106 7.32 2.16 -2.71
N GLY A 107 6.70 3.34 -2.79
CA GLY A 107 6.57 4.08 -4.04
C GLY A 107 7.91 4.53 -4.60
N ALA A 108 8.81 5.05 -3.76
CA ALA A 108 10.15 5.45 -4.19
C ALA A 108 11.00 4.27 -4.70
N LEU A 109 10.91 3.11 -4.05
CA LEU A 109 11.55 1.87 -4.51
C LEU A 109 10.95 1.38 -5.83
N GLY A 110 9.64 1.51 -6.01
CA GLY A 110 8.97 1.22 -7.27
C GLY A 110 9.40 2.18 -8.39
N ALA A 111 9.51 3.47 -8.10
CA ALA A 111 10.01 4.47 -9.06
C ALA A 111 11.45 4.21 -9.46
N LEU A 112 12.30 3.76 -8.53
CA LEU A 112 13.65 3.33 -8.86
C LEU A 112 13.65 2.17 -9.86
N ASP A 113 12.77 1.18 -9.68
CA ASP A 113 12.67 0.02 -10.59
C ASP A 113 12.03 0.39 -11.94
N ASP A 114 11.02 1.27 -11.94
CA ASP A 114 10.40 1.78 -13.17
C ASP A 114 11.40 2.54 -14.03
N LEU A 115 12.27 3.36 -13.40
CA LEU A 115 13.23 4.25 -14.08
C LEU A 115 14.59 3.63 -14.37
N ALA A 116 15.05 2.69 -13.54
CA ALA A 116 16.40 2.11 -13.62
C ALA A 116 16.43 0.57 -13.77
N GLY A 117 15.26 -0.09 -13.81
CA GLY A 117 15.16 -1.55 -13.86
C GLY A 117 15.67 -2.14 -15.19
N ASP A 118 16.62 -3.07 -15.08
CA ASP A 118 17.24 -3.72 -16.24
C ASP A 118 16.48 -5.00 -16.63
N ALA A 119 16.25 -5.20 -17.94
CA ALA A 119 15.36 -6.26 -18.46
C ALA A 119 15.96 -7.69 -18.37
N GLY A 120 17.24 -7.80 -18.00
CA GLY A 120 18.06 -9.01 -18.17
C GLY A 120 17.88 -10.12 -17.14
N SER A 121 17.26 -9.87 -15.98
CA SER A 121 17.06 -10.91 -14.95
C SER A 121 15.66 -10.82 -14.34
N LYS A 122 14.81 -11.80 -14.64
CA LYS A 122 13.44 -11.90 -14.11
C LYS A 122 13.28 -13.14 -13.24
N GLY A 123 12.53 -12.98 -12.14
CA GLY A 123 12.14 -14.07 -11.25
C GLY A 123 13.17 -14.44 -10.19
N LEU A 124 12.72 -15.16 -9.15
CA LEU A 124 13.48 -15.46 -7.94
C LEU A 124 14.82 -16.16 -8.25
N LYS A 125 14.81 -17.13 -9.18
CA LYS A 125 16.02 -17.85 -9.60
C LYS A 125 17.04 -16.96 -10.31
N GLY A 126 16.57 -16.00 -11.11
CA GLY A 126 17.43 -15.05 -11.81
C GLY A 126 18.15 -14.13 -10.83
N HIS A 127 17.42 -13.57 -9.87
CA HIS A 127 17.99 -12.69 -8.84
C HIS A 127 18.89 -13.44 -7.85
N LEU A 128 18.50 -14.64 -7.39
CA LEU A 128 19.35 -15.45 -6.52
C LEU A 128 20.64 -15.91 -7.22
N GLY A 129 20.56 -16.23 -8.52
CA GLY A 129 21.73 -16.55 -9.33
C GLY A 129 22.66 -15.35 -9.54
N ALA A 130 22.11 -14.15 -9.77
CA ALA A 130 22.87 -12.91 -9.85
C ALA A 130 23.55 -12.56 -8.52
N LEU A 131 22.81 -12.68 -7.41
CA LEU A 131 23.34 -12.48 -6.06
C LEU A 131 24.49 -13.46 -5.75
N ALA A 132 24.36 -14.72 -6.17
CA ALA A 132 25.42 -15.73 -6.03
C ALA A 132 26.68 -15.40 -6.86
N ARG A 133 26.56 -14.56 -7.89
CA ARG A 133 27.68 -14.01 -8.68
C ARG A 133 28.19 -12.66 -8.15
N GLY A 134 27.64 -12.15 -7.04
CA GLY A 134 27.99 -10.85 -6.49
C GLY A 134 27.33 -9.65 -7.19
N GLU A 135 26.36 -9.88 -8.09
CA GLU A 135 25.66 -8.83 -8.83
C GLU A 135 24.45 -8.31 -8.01
N VAL A 136 24.46 -7.02 -7.67
CA VAL A 136 23.31 -6.36 -7.03
C VAL A 136 22.30 -5.94 -8.09
N THR A 137 21.25 -6.76 -8.26
CA THR A 137 20.14 -6.45 -9.19
C THR A 137 19.19 -5.41 -8.59
N THR A 138 18.50 -4.62 -9.43
CA THR A 138 17.43 -3.70 -8.98
C THR A 138 16.33 -4.45 -8.23
N GLY A 139 16.03 -5.68 -8.66
CA GLY A 139 15.12 -6.58 -7.96
C GLY A 139 15.57 -6.94 -6.53
N ALA A 140 16.87 -7.16 -6.30
CA ALA A 140 17.39 -7.40 -4.95
C ALA A 140 17.26 -6.16 -4.04
N VAL A 141 17.57 -4.98 -4.59
CA VAL A 141 17.37 -3.69 -3.89
C VAL A 141 15.90 -3.50 -3.54
N LYS A 142 14.98 -3.80 -4.46
CA LYS A 142 13.53 -3.70 -4.24
C LYS A 142 13.05 -4.66 -3.15
N VAL A 143 13.44 -5.94 -3.19
CA VAL A 143 13.03 -6.92 -2.18
C VAL A 143 13.53 -6.53 -0.78
N LEU A 144 14.81 -6.17 -0.66
CA LEU A 144 15.38 -5.74 0.62
C LEU A 144 14.75 -4.43 1.10
N GLY A 145 14.60 -3.45 0.21
CA GLY A 145 14.00 -2.17 0.52
C GLY A 145 12.54 -2.30 0.95
N LEU A 146 11.73 -3.13 0.29
CA LEU A 146 10.35 -3.40 0.68
C LEU A 146 10.29 -4.15 2.03
N GLY A 147 11.23 -5.07 2.28
CA GLY A 147 11.37 -5.73 3.58
C GLY A 147 11.65 -4.74 4.71
N VAL A 148 12.64 -3.85 4.54
CA VAL A 148 12.96 -2.79 5.51
C VAL A 148 11.78 -1.84 5.69
N THR A 149 11.17 -1.39 4.59
CA THR A 149 9.97 -0.52 4.62
C THR A 149 8.86 -1.16 5.44
N GLY A 150 8.55 -2.44 5.17
CA GLY A 150 7.53 -3.18 5.91
C GLY A 150 7.83 -3.29 7.39
N LEU A 151 9.08 -3.60 7.77
CA LEU A 151 9.50 -3.68 9.18
C LEU A 151 9.34 -2.34 9.91
N LEU A 152 9.76 -1.23 9.27
CA LEU A 152 9.59 0.12 9.83
C LEU A 152 8.12 0.46 10.01
N THR A 153 7.28 0.22 9.00
CA THR A 153 5.83 0.41 9.07
C THR A 153 5.22 -0.41 10.21
N ALA A 154 5.55 -1.69 10.33
CA ALA A 154 5.03 -2.57 11.38
C ALA A 154 5.47 -2.11 12.78
N ALA A 155 6.72 -1.65 12.93
CA ALA A 155 7.23 -1.12 14.18
C ALA A 155 6.48 0.16 14.59
N LEU A 156 6.16 1.04 13.64
CA LEU A 156 5.37 2.25 13.87
C LEU A 156 3.92 1.91 14.29
N VAL A 157 3.29 0.90 13.69
CA VAL A 157 1.95 0.42 14.09
C VAL A 157 1.96 -0.18 15.50
N ASP A 158 3.01 -0.91 15.88
CA ASP A 158 3.09 -1.62 17.16
C ASP A 158 3.56 -0.74 18.33
N ARG A 159 4.29 0.35 18.06
CA ARG A 159 4.88 1.24 19.08
C ARG A 159 3.85 1.78 20.10
N PRO A 160 2.69 2.34 19.71
CA PRO A 160 1.71 2.85 20.68
C PRO A 160 1.14 1.76 21.57
N ARG A 161 0.94 0.55 21.02
CA ARG A 161 0.40 -0.61 21.75
C ARG A 161 1.38 -1.08 22.83
N ARG A 162 2.69 -1.07 22.52
CA ARG A 162 3.75 -1.36 23.51
C ARG A 162 3.84 -0.29 24.58
N ALA A 163 3.85 0.99 24.18
CA ALA A 163 3.92 2.11 25.11
C ALA A 163 2.76 2.10 26.12
N ALA A 164 1.53 1.87 25.65
CA ALA A 164 0.35 1.75 26.51
C ALA A 164 0.47 0.61 27.53
N ALA A 165 1.01 -0.54 27.12
CA ALA A 165 1.19 -1.68 28.01
C ALA A 165 2.24 -1.42 29.10
N HIS A 166 3.37 -0.81 28.75
CA HIS A 166 4.42 -0.44 29.73
C HIS A 166 3.93 0.65 30.72
N GLY A 167 3.18 1.65 30.23
CA GLY A 167 2.58 2.68 31.07
C GLY A 167 1.55 2.12 32.05
N GLY A 168 0.71 1.17 31.60
CA GLY A 168 -0.24 0.46 32.44
C GLY A 168 0.43 -0.35 33.56
N LEU A 169 1.53 -1.02 33.24
CA LEU A 169 2.32 -1.77 34.23
C LEU A 169 2.94 -0.83 35.28
N ALA A 170 3.55 0.27 34.85
CA ALA A 170 4.13 1.27 35.76
C ALA A 170 3.07 2.00 36.63
N ALA A 171 1.85 2.16 36.13
CA ALA A 171 0.75 2.71 36.92
C ALA A 171 0.19 1.69 37.94
N ALA A 172 0.18 0.40 37.60
CA ALA A 172 -0.24 -0.66 38.49
C ALA A 172 0.74 -0.87 39.66
N THR A 173 2.05 -0.83 39.39
CA THR A 173 3.08 -0.96 40.45
C THR A 173 3.03 0.19 41.45
N ARG A 174 2.65 1.40 41.03
CA ARG A 174 2.47 2.57 41.91
C ARG A 174 1.23 2.52 42.81
N ARG A 175 0.21 1.71 42.50
CA ARG A 175 -1.07 1.68 43.23
C ARG A 175 -1.15 0.62 44.36
N GLY A 176 -0.10 -0.18 44.55
CA GLY A 176 -0.05 -1.23 45.57
C GLY A 176 -1.05 -2.38 45.34
N PRO A 177 -1.00 -3.45 46.16
CA PRO A 177 -1.77 -4.67 45.97
C PRO A 177 -3.30 -4.46 46.06
N ALA A 178 -3.76 -3.50 46.87
CA ALA A 178 -5.19 -3.18 47.03
C ALA A 178 -5.79 -2.47 45.80
N GLY A 179 -4.99 -1.70 45.05
CA GLY A 179 -5.41 -1.06 43.79
C GLY A 179 -5.37 -2.01 42.59
N ALA A 180 -4.50 -3.02 42.62
CA ALA A 180 -4.38 -4.05 41.59
C ALA A 180 -5.61 -4.97 41.51
N ALA A 181 -6.22 -5.30 42.66
CA ALA A 181 -7.43 -6.11 42.73
C ALA A 181 -8.67 -5.41 42.14
N ARG A 182 -8.80 -4.09 42.31
CA ARG A 182 -9.88 -3.29 41.67
C ARG A 182 -9.64 -3.05 40.17
N ALA A 183 -8.38 -2.99 39.74
CA ALA A 183 -8.04 -2.91 38.31
C ALA A 183 -8.24 -4.24 37.57
N GLY A 184 -8.09 -5.39 38.25
CA GLY A 184 -8.27 -6.72 37.67
C GLY A 184 -9.69 -7.00 37.15
N SER A 185 -10.72 -6.31 37.66
CA SER A 185 -12.11 -6.42 37.20
C SER A 185 -12.41 -5.56 35.96
N CYS A 186 -11.61 -4.54 35.68
CA CYS A 186 -11.79 -3.60 34.55
C CYS A 186 -10.90 -3.98 33.34
N VAL A 187 -9.86 -4.79 33.56
CA VAL A 187 -8.88 -5.19 32.54
C VAL A 187 -9.13 -6.63 32.09
N THR A 188 -10.32 -6.90 31.57
CA THR A 188 -10.63 -8.19 30.91
C THR A 188 -10.36 -8.17 29.40
N SER A 189 -9.99 -7.04 28.82
CA SER A 189 -9.41 -6.98 27.47
C SER A 189 -7.88 -6.90 27.55
N ARG A 190 -7.21 -8.00 27.93
CA ARG A 190 -5.76 -8.17 27.72
C ARG A 190 -5.50 -8.24 26.22
N THR A 191 -5.36 -7.08 25.57
CA THR A 191 -4.71 -7.04 24.27
C THR A 191 -3.25 -7.46 24.48
N ALA A 192 -2.86 -8.60 23.89
CA ALA A 192 -1.49 -9.07 23.97
C ALA A 192 -0.55 -7.99 23.43
N VAL A 193 0.49 -7.67 24.20
CA VAL A 193 1.52 -6.70 23.78
C VAL A 193 2.23 -7.24 22.54
N PRO A 194 2.34 -6.46 21.44
CA PRO A 194 3.02 -6.94 20.25
C PRO A 194 4.49 -7.29 20.55
N THR A 195 4.90 -8.50 20.23
CA THR A 195 6.30 -8.94 20.38
C THR A 195 7.14 -8.52 19.17
N ALA A 196 8.46 -8.70 19.24
CA ALA A 196 9.33 -8.51 18.08
C ALA A 196 8.90 -9.40 16.88
N LEU A 197 8.47 -10.64 17.16
CA LEU A 197 7.92 -11.53 16.15
C LEU A 197 6.66 -10.96 15.49
N ASP A 198 5.76 -10.33 16.25
CA ASP A 198 4.56 -9.69 15.67
C ASP A 198 4.93 -8.57 14.69
N THR A 199 6.00 -7.83 14.97
CA THR A 199 6.53 -6.79 14.08
C THR A 199 7.20 -7.39 12.86
N LEU A 200 7.99 -8.47 13.00
CA LEU A 200 8.60 -9.18 11.87
C LEU A 200 7.54 -9.72 10.90
N VAL A 201 6.54 -10.44 11.43
CA VAL A 201 5.41 -10.96 10.64
C VAL A 201 4.64 -9.81 10.01
N GLY A 202 4.40 -8.73 10.78
CA GLY A 202 3.74 -7.53 10.25
C GLY A 202 4.50 -6.90 9.08
N GLY A 203 5.83 -6.81 9.17
CA GLY A 203 6.64 -6.25 8.10
C GLY A 203 6.62 -7.12 6.84
N ALA A 204 6.66 -8.44 7.01
CA ALA A 204 6.51 -9.38 5.91
C ALA A 204 5.13 -9.28 5.23
N VAL A 205 4.06 -9.00 5.98
CA VAL A 205 2.73 -8.73 5.40
C VAL A 205 2.72 -7.45 4.58
N VAL A 206 3.31 -6.35 5.05
CA VAL A 206 3.37 -5.09 4.28
C VAL A 206 4.17 -5.29 2.98
N ALA A 207 5.35 -5.89 3.07
CA ALA A 207 6.19 -6.19 1.91
C ALA A 207 5.52 -7.18 0.94
N GLY A 208 4.89 -8.23 1.46
CA GLY A 208 4.15 -9.22 0.69
C GLY A 208 2.94 -8.63 -0.03
N SER A 209 2.22 -7.69 0.61
CA SER A 209 1.11 -6.97 -0.04
C SER A 209 1.59 -6.06 -1.16
N ALA A 210 2.71 -5.34 -0.98
CA ALA A 210 3.34 -4.55 -2.05
C ALA A 210 3.67 -5.43 -3.26
N ASN A 211 4.36 -6.55 -3.03
CA ASN A 211 4.68 -7.52 -4.07
C ASN A 211 3.43 -8.11 -4.74
N LEU A 212 2.39 -8.47 -3.98
CA LEU A 212 1.16 -9.01 -4.55
C LEU A 212 0.46 -8.02 -5.48
N LEU A 213 0.34 -6.75 -5.10
CA LEU A 213 -0.28 -5.74 -5.96
C LEU A 213 0.57 -5.50 -7.23
N ASN A 214 1.90 -5.53 -7.11
CA ASN A 214 2.80 -5.49 -8.27
C ASN A 214 2.56 -6.67 -9.24
N LEU A 215 2.27 -7.86 -8.73
CA LEU A 215 1.93 -9.04 -9.56
C LEU A 215 0.55 -8.93 -10.21
N LEU A 216 -0.33 -8.08 -9.69
CA LEU A 216 -1.65 -7.81 -10.25
C LEU A 216 -1.62 -6.69 -11.29
N ASP A 217 -0.57 -5.86 -11.34
CA ASP A 217 -0.45 -4.74 -12.29
C ASP A 217 0.04 -5.17 -13.68
N LEU A 218 -0.63 -6.16 -14.27
CA LEU A 218 -0.28 -6.74 -15.59
C LEU A 218 -1.36 -6.51 -16.65
N ARG A 219 -2.53 -6.01 -16.25
CA ARG A 219 -3.67 -5.74 -17.11
C ARG A 219 -4.40 -4.48 -16.65
N PRO A 220 -4.93 -3.67 -17.59
CA PRO A 220 -5.73 -2.47 -17.33
C PRO A 220 -6.77 -2.67 -16.22
N GLY A 221 -6.76 -1.82 -15.21
CA GLY A 221 -7.70 -1.79 -14.09
C GLY A 221 -7.50 -2.83 -13.00
N ARG A 222 -6.62 -3.83 -13.18
CA ARG A 222 -6.61 -5.00 -12.28
C ARG A 222 -6.12 -4.64 -10.88
N ALA A 223 -4.95 -4.00 -10.77
CA ALA A 223 -4.38 -3.60 -9.48
C ALA A 223 -5.28 -2.58 -8.76
N LEU A 224 -5.88 -1.64 -9.51
CA LEU A 224 -6.81 -0.65 -8.96
C LEU A 224 -8.11 -1.27 -8.46
N LYS A 225 -8.72 -2.21 -9.19
CA LYS A 225 -9.89 -2.96 -8.71
C LYS A 225 -9.60 -3.77 -7.46
N ALA A 226 -8.46 -4.47 -7.44
CA ALA A 226 -8.03 -5.21 -6.26
C ALA A 226 -7.88 -4.27 -5.05
N SER A 227 -7.32 -3.08 -5.28
CA SER A 227 -7.16 -2.05 -4.25
C SER A 227 -8.50 -1.49 -3.76
N LEU A 228 -9.46 -1.25 -4.66
CA LEU A 228 -10.82 -0.84 -4.32
C LEU A 228 -11.52 -1.89 -3.44
N ILE A 229 -11.53 -3.14 -3.88
CA ILE A 229 -12.21 -4.23 -3.16
C ILE A 229 -11.59 -4.43 -1.79
N ALA A 230 -10.26 -4.58 -1.72
CA ALA A 230 -9.56 -4.75 -0.45
C ALA A 230 -9.74 -3.53 0.46
N GLY A 231 -9.60 -2.31 -0.08
CA GLY A 231 -9.76 -1.07 0.66
C GLY A 231 -11.15 -0.90 1.26
N VAL A 232 -12.22 -1.20 0.51
CA VAL A 232 -13.59 -1.12 1.03
C VAL A 232 -13.79 -2.09 2.20
N LEU A 233 -13.29 -3.31 2.10
CA LEU A 233 -13.37 -4.31 3.18
C LEU A 233 -12.54 -3.90 4.41
N LEU A 234 -11.41 -3.24 4.20
CA LEU A 234 -10.52 -2.76 5.27
C LEU A 234 -11.02 -1.47 5.93
N ALA A 235 -11.84 -0.67 5.24
CA ALA A 235 -12.41 0.57 5.75
C ALA A 235 -13.54 0.37 6.77
N THR A 236 -13.90 -0.87 7.10
CA THR A 236 -14.94 -1.19 8.08
C THR A 236 -14.43 -1.13 9.54
N ASP A 237 -13.12 -1.03 9.75
CA ASP A 237 -12.50 -0.97 11.09
C ASP A 237 -11.93 0.44 11.33
N PRO A 238 -12.30 1.12 12.44
CA PRO A 238 -11.83 2.48 12.73
C PRO A 238 -10.32 2.62 12.81
N ARG A 239 -9.58 1.54 13.09
CA ARG A 239 -8.11 1.57 13.18
C ARG A 239 -7.45 1.68 11.81
N SER A 240 -8.12 1.25 10.75
CA SER A 240 -7.58 1.18 9.39
C SER A 240 -8.31 2.09 8.40
N GLU A 241 -9.37 2.77 8.82
CA GLU A 241 -10.27 3.53 7.95
C GLU A 241 -9.60 4.67 7.16
N ALA A 242 -8.59 5.34 7.73
CA ALA A 242 -7.85 6.40 7.03
C ALA A 242 -6.97 5.83 5.90
N SER A 243 -6.17 4.81 6.20
CA SER A 243 -5.31 4.12 5.24
C SER A 243 -6.13 3.45 4.13
N ALA A 244 -7.21 2.76 4.51
CA ALA A 244 -8.09 2.07 3.60
C ALA A 244 -8.92 3.06 2.74
N GLY A 245 -9.44 4.12 3.34
CA GLY A 245 -10.14 5.19 2.63
C GLY A 245 -9.24 5.86 1.60
N ALA A 246 -8.01 6.21 1.97
CA ALA A 246 -7.04 6.78 1.04
C ALA A 246 -6.72 5.84 -0.13
N ALA A 247 -6.56 4.54 0.11
CA ALA A 247 -6.36 3.54 -0.96
C ALA A 247 -7.58 3.45 -1.90
N VAL A 248 -8.80 3.40 -1.36
CA VAL A 248 -10.04 3.39 -2.16
C VAL A 248 -10.14 4.66 -3.00
N GLY A 249 -9.86 5.82 -2.40
CA GLY A 249 -9.90 7.12 -3.06
C GLY A 249 -8.93 7.23 -4.21
N ALA A 250 -7.64 6.98 -3.96
CA ALA A 250 -6.60 7.01 -4.98
C ALA A 250 -6.92 6.04 -6.13
N ALA A 251 -7.46 4.86 -5.81
CA ALA A 251 -7.86 3.90 -6.84
C ALA A 251 -9.02 4.38 -7.69
N ALA A 252 -10.06 4.92 -7.07
CA ALA A 252 -11.18 5.50 -7.81
C ALA A 252 -10.75 6.68 -8.69
N GLY A 253 -9.84 7.52 -8.21
CA GLY A 253 -9.33 8.70 -8.93
C GLY A 253 -8.52 8.37 -10.19
N LEU A 254 -7.88 7.19 -10.23
CA LEU A 254 -7.05 6.74 -11.35
C LEU A 254 -7.68 5.62 -12.18
N LEU A 255 -8.84 5.08 -11.78
CA LEU A 255 -9.42 3.89 -12.40
C LEU A 255 -9.75 4.08 -13.89
N GLY A 256 -10.20 5.27 -14.29
CA GLY A 256 -10.64 5.54 -15.66
C GLY A 256 -9.51 5.41 -16.69
N PRO A 257 -8.44 6.21 -16.58
CA PRO A 257 -7.34 6.15 -17.55
C PRO A 257 -6.59 4.80 -17.56
N ASP A 258 -6.41 4.17 -16.40
CA ASP A 258 -5.85 2.81 -16.28
C ASP A 258 -6.74 1.76 -16.98
N LEU A 259 -8.07 1.80 -16.79
CA LEU A 259 -9.01 0.91 -17.49
C LEU A 259 -9.02 1.10 -19.00
N ALA A 260 -8.88 2.36 -19.45
CA ALA A 260 -8.76 2.70 -20.86
C ALA A 260 -7.44 2.20 -21.48
N GLY A 261 -6.48 1.78 -20.65
CA GLY A 261 -5.16 1.36 -21.10
C GLY A 261 -4.31 2.52 -21.60
N GLU A 262 -4.59 3.75 -21.18
CA GLU A 262 -3.76 4.93 -21.45
C GLU A 262 -2.58 5.03 -20.50
N SER A 263 -2.68 4.34 -19.36
CA SER A 263 -1.73 4.39 -18.27
C SER A 263 -1.62 3.04 -17.60
N MET A 264 -0.60 2.94 -16.76
CA MET A 264 -0.41 1.83 -15.85
C MET A 264 0.15 2.37 -14.54
N LEU A 265 -0.25 1.74 -13.44
CA LEU A 265 0.20 2.12 -12.10
C LEU A 265 1.73 2.01 -11.95
N GLY A 266 2.32 1.02 -12.61
CA GLY A 266 3.75 0.73 -12.54
C GLY A 266 4.17 0.18 -11.19
N ASP A 267 5.45 -0.13 -11.04
CA ASP A 267 5.99 -0.61 -9.78
C ASP A 267 5.90 0.48 -8.70
N THR A 268 6.01 1.75 -9.10
CA THR A 268 5.81 2.92 -8.23
C THR A 268 4.46 2.85 -7.52
N GLY A 269 3.36 2.80 -8.27
CA GLY A 269 2.04 2.86 -7.67
C GLY A 269 1.61 1.51 -7.08
N ALA A 270 1.97 0.39 -7.71
CA ALA A 270 1.52 -0.93 -7.26
C ALA A 270 2.14 -1.32 -5.91
N ASN A 271 3.45 -1.06 -5.72
CA ASN A 271 4.09 -1.31 -4.43
C ASN A 271 3.56 -0.37 -3.34
N SER A 272 3.35 0.90 -3.67
CA SER A 272 2.73 1.88 -2.76
C SER A 272 1.31 1.45 -2.35
N ALA A 273 0.46 1.06 -3.31
CA ALA A 273 -0.91 0.61 -3.06
C ALA A 273 -0.94 -0.63 -2.17
N GLY A 274 -0.13 -1.64 -2.50
CA GLY A 274 -0.03 -2.86 -1.71
C GLY A 274 0.51 -2.61 -0.31
N ALA A 275 1.53 -1.76 -0.15
CA ALA A 275 2.07 -1.41 1.16
C ALA A 275 1.05 -0.64 2.03
N LEU A 276 0.27 0.26 1.44
CA LEU A 276 -0.79 0.99 2.13
C LEU A 276 -1.92 0.05 2.59
N LEU A 277 -2.38 -0.86 1.73
CA LEU A 277 -3.37 -1.88 2.08
C LEU A 277 -2.85 -2.88 3.12
N GLY A 278 -1.58 -3.28 3.01
CA GLY A 278 -0.89 -4.09 4.03
C GLY A 278 -0.84 -3.38 5.39
N THR A 279 -0.61 -2.07 5.39
CA THR A 279 -0.65 -1.24 6.61
C THR A 279 -2.06 -1.20 7.21
N ALA A 280 -3.09 -0.99 6.39
CA ALA A 280 -4.48 -1.04 6.82
C ALA A 280 -4.84 -2.40 7.43
N LEU A 281 -4.39 -3.51 6.82
CA LEU A 281 -4.57 -4.86 7.35
C LEU A 281 -3.88 -5.04 8.71
N LEU A 282 -2.65 -4.52 8.87
CA LEU A 282 -1.92 -4.54 10.15
C LEU A 282 -2.60 -3.75 11.26
N GLN A 283 -3.15 -2.58 10.92
CA GLN A 283 -3.82 -1.69 11.86
C GLN A 283 -5.06 -2.37 12.48
N ARG A 284 -5.83 -3.12 11.69
CA ARG A 284 -6.99 -3.87 12.19
C ARG A 284 -6.65 -5.24 12.81
N SER A 285 -5.51 -5.83 12.47
CA SER A 285 -5.18 -7.21 12.84
C SER A 285 -4.34 -7.34 14.12
N GLY A 286 -4.61 -8.40 14.89
CA GLY A 286 -3.70 -8.95 15.90
C GLY A 286 -2.80 -10.05 15.31
N ARG A 287 -2.05 -10.76 16.17
CA ARG A 287 -1.10 -11.83 15.76
C ARG A 287 -1.69 -12.83 14.78
N ARG A 288 -2.86 -13.40 15.10
CA ARG A 288 -3.52 -14.42 14.26
C ARG A 288 -3.84 -13.89 12.86
N GLY A 289 -4.39 -12.68 12.77
CA GLY A 289 -4.69 -12.04 11.49
C GLY A 289 -3.43 -11.80 10.66
N ARG A 290 -2.32 -11.38 11.29
CA ARG A 290 -1.03 -11.20 10.60
C ARG A 290 -0.46 -12.52 10.08
N LEU A 291 -0.54 -13.60 10.86
CA LEU A 291 -0.07 -14.92 10.44
C LEU A 291 -0.90 -15.48 9.29
N VAL A 292 -2.23 -15.36 9.34
CA VAL A 292 -3.11 -15.78 8.24
C VAL A 292 -2.82 -14.95 6.99
N ALA A 293 -2.70 -13.63 7.11
CA ALA A 293 -2.35 -12.76 6.01
C ALA A 293 -1.01 -13.14 5.39
N LEU A 294 0.03 -13.37 6.21
CA LEU A 294 1.35 -13.77 5.72
C LEU A 294 1.28 -15.13 5.01
N ALA A 295 0.56 -16.10 5.56
CA ALA A 295 0.40 -17.41 4.94
C ALA A 295 -0.29 -17.31 3.57
N VAL A 296 -1.34 -16.49 3.45
CA VAL A 296 -2.03 -16.24 2.18
C VAL A 296 -1.11 -15.53 1.19
N LEU A 297 -0.43 -14.47 1.60
CA LEU A 297 0.49 -13.70 0.74
C LEU A 297 1.67 -14.55 0.25
N ALA A 298 2.28 -15.34 1.14
CA ALA A 298 3.34 -16.27 0.80
C ALA A 298 2.84 -17.37 -0.14
N GLY A 299 1.68 -17.96 0.14
CA GLY A 299 1.06 -18.97 -0.71
C GLY A 299 0.78 -18.44 -2.12
N LEU A 300 0.19 -17.24 -2.24
CA LEU A 300 -0.06 -16.58 -3.52
C LEU A 300 1.24 -16.26 -4.26
N THR A 301 2.25 -15.73 -3.56
CA THR A 301 3.55 -15.41 -4.15
C THR A 301 4.23 -16.67 -4.70
N LEU A 302 4.28 -17.75 -3.93
CA LEU A 302 4.84 -19.03 -4.37
C LEU A 302 4.04 -19.66 -5.51
N ALA A 303 2.70 -19.57 -5.47
CA ALA A 303 1.86 -20.06 -6.56
C ALA A 303 2.10 -19.29 -7.87
N SER A 304 2.36 -17.97 -7.77
CA SER A 304 2.62 -17.12 -8.93
C SER A 304 3.88 -17.51 -9.72
N GLU A 305 4.85 -18.16 -9.08
CA GLU A 305 6.05 -18.66 -9.75
C GLU A 305 5.78 -19.84 -10.68
N ARG A 306 4.72 -20.61 -10.40
CA ARG A 306 4.35 -21.80 -11.18
C ARG A 306 3.22 -21.53 -12.14
N VAL A 307 2.27 -20.69 -11.75
CA VAL A 307 1.07 -20.40 -12.53
C VAL A 307 0.84 -18.89 -12.56
N SER A 308 0.76 -18.32 -13.76
CA SER A 308 0.43 -16.91 -13.92
C SER A 308 -0.97 -16.61 -13.40
N PHE A 309 -1.13 -15.61 -12.53
CA PHE A 309 -2.44 -15.13 -12.08
C PHE A 309 -3.34 -14.74 -13.25
N THR A 310 -2.78 -14.15 -14.29
CA THR A 310 -3.53 -13.83 -15.52
C THR A 310 -4.19 -15.06 -16.11
N LYS A 311 -3.46 -16.18 -16.22
CA LYS A 311 -4.00 -17.44 -16.74
C LYS A 311 -5.15 -17.96 -15.87
N VAL A 312 -4.99 -17.92 -14.54
CA VAL A 312 -6.03 -18.36 -13.59
C VAL A 312 -7.29 -17.50 -13.69
N ILE A 313 -7.11 -16.17 -13.76
CA ILE A 313 -8.21 -15.21 -13.88
C ILE A 313 -8.96 -15.42 -15.20
N GLU A 314 -8.24 -15.54 -16.32
CA GLU A 314 -8.83 -15.76 -17.65
C GLU A 314 -9.57 -17.11 -17.76
N SER A 315 -9.12 -18.15 -17.04
CA SER A 315 -9.75 -19.48 -17.06
C SER A 315 -10.93 -19.64 -16.08
N THR A 316 -11.19 -18.67 -15.20
CA THR A 316 -12.19 -18.80 -14.13
C THR A 316 -13.40 -17.89 -14.39
N PRO A 317 -14.59 -18.46 -14.68
CA PRO A 317 -15.82 -17.68 -14.78
C PRO A 317 -16.10 -16.88 -13.49
N GLY A 318 -16.65 -15.70 -13.62
CA GLY A 318 -16.79 -14.68 -12.57
C GLY A 318 -15.55 -13.80 -12.44
N LEU A 319 -14.35 -14.40 -12.27
CA LEU A 319 -13.11 -13.64 -12.13
C LEU A 319 -12.71 -12.95 -13.43
N ARG A 320 -12.85 -13.63 -14.56
CA ARG A 320 -12.59 -13.06 -15.89
C ARG A 320 -13.48 -11.86 -16.17
N GLU A 321 -14.77 -11.96 -15.88
CA GLU A 321 -15.75 -10.92 -16.12
C GLU A 321 -15.48 -9.71 -15.21
N LEU A 322 -15.16 -9.95 -13.93
CA LEU A 322 -14.74 -8.90 -13.01
C LEU A 322 -13.44 -8.20 -13.46
N ASP A 323 -12.45 -8.97 -13.92
CA ASP A 323 -11.19 -8.46 -14.45
C ASP A 323 -11.41 -7.61 -15.72
N ALA A 324 -12.30 -8.06 -16.62
CA ALA A 324 -12.65 -7.34 -17.85
C ALA A 324 -13.58 -6.13 -17.64
N LEU A 325 -14.34 -6.08 -16.54
CA LEU A 325 -15.34 -5.05 -16.27
C LEU A 325 -14.78 -3.62 -16.44
N GLY A 326 -15.39 -2.80 -17.29
CA GLY A 326 -14.98 -1.41 -17.50
C GLY A 326 -13.78 -1.21 -18.43
N ARG A 327 -13.15 -2.28 -18.93
CA ARG A 327 -12.20 -2.16 -20.05
C ARG A 327 -12.98 -1.86 -21.34
N PRO A 328 -12.41 -1.08 -22.28
CA PRO A 328 -12.99 -0.95 -23.61
C PRO A 328 -13.21 -2.34 -24.20
N SER A 329 -14.43 -2.62 -24.67
CA SER A 329 -14.67 -3.81 -25.46
C SER A 329 -13.77 -3.71 -26.68
N VAL A 330 -12.78 -4.59 -26.80
CA VAL A 330 -12.12 -4.82 -28.08
C VAL A 330 -13.26 -5.13 -29.02
N ALA A 331 -13.57 -4.22 -29.96
CA ALA A 331 -14.48 -4.53 -31.03
C ALA A 331 -13.96 -5.85 -31.60
N ARG A 332 -14.75 -6.92 -31.49
CA ARG A 332 -14.44 -8.18 -32.17
C ARG A 332 -14.47 -7.83 -33.65
N THR A 333 -13.37 -7.34 -34.19
CA THR A 333 -13.12 -7.32 -35.62
C THR A 333 -13.02 -8.78 -36.02
N ALA A 334 -14.16 -9.26 -36.52
CA ALA A 334 -14.42 -10.47 -37.28
C ALA A 334 -13.30 -11.53 -37.30
N ARG A 335 -13.61 -12.69 -36.72
CA ARG A 335 -13.33 -13.98 -37.36
C ARG A 335 -14.56 -14.85 -37.24
#